data_AF-A0A7C3X6G4-F1
#
_entry.id   AF-A0A7C3X6G4-F1
#
_cell.length_a   1.000
_cell.length_b   1.000
_cell.length_c   1.000
_cell.angle_alpha   90.00
_cell.angle_beta   90.00
_cell.angle_gamma   90.00
#
_symmetry.space_group_name_H-M   'P 1'
#
loop_
_entity.id
_entity.type
_entity.pdbx_description
1 polymer ?
#
loop_
_entity_poly.entity_id
_entity_poly.type
_entity_poly.pdbx_seq_one_letter_code
_entity_poly.pdbx_strand_id
1 'polypeptide(L)' 'GLYLDGLLVGSGNTLVLPKDLGVTNQNWLGRSQFAADAYYMGLIDEMKIYNRALGAGEIAYLAGDRP' A
#
# COMPACT_ATOMS: atom_id res chain seq x y z
N GLY A 1 -3.97 8.62 2.48
CA GLY A 1 -4.80 8.67 1.26
C GLY A 1 -4.56 7.41 0.48
N LEU A 2 -5.59 6.90 -0.19
CA LEU A 2 -5.51 5.85 -1.17
C LEU A 2 -5.49 6.50 -2.55
N TYR A 3 -4.52 6.13 -3.37
CA TYR A 3 -4.37 6.65 -4.72
C TYR A 3 -4.47 5.51 -5.74
N LEU A 4 -5.14 5.78 -6.86
CA LEU A 4 -5.21 4.89 -8.02
C LEU A 4 -4.86 5.73 -9.25
N ASP A 5 -3.91 5.27 -10.07
CA ASP A 5 -3.41 6.00 -11.24
C ASP A 5 -3.01 7.45 -10.91
N GLY A 6 -2.39 7.66 -9.75
CA GLY A 6 -1.96 8.98 -9.26
C GLY A 6 -3.05 9.85 -8.63
N LEU A 7 -4.33 9.46 -8.74
CA LEU A 7 -5.47 10.24 -8.25
C LEU A 7 -5.91 9.81 -6.84
N LEU A 8 -6.21 10.77 -5.97
CA LEU A 8 -6.74 10.49 -4.62
C LEU A 8 -8.17 9.95 -4.73
N VAL A 9 -8.36 8.67 -4.38
CA VAL A 9 -9.68 8.00 -4.40
C VAL A 9 -10.27 7.79 -3.01
N GLY A 10 -9.49 8.00 -1.95
CA GLY A 10 -9.99 7.88 -0.59
C GLY A 10 -9.04 8.43 0.46
N SER A 11 -9.59 8.89 1.57
CA SER A 11 -8.83 9.32 2.74
C SER A 11 -9.64 9.05 4.01
N GLY A 12 -8.94 8.96 5.13
CA GLY A 12 -9.55 8.70 6.43
C GLY A 12 -8.53 8.93 7.54
N ASN A 13 -9.06 9.20 8.73
CA ASN A 13 -8.26 9.36 9.94
C ASN A 13 -8.25 8.03 10.71
N THR A 14 -7.12 7.72 11.34
CA THR A 14 -7.00 6.59 12.27
C THR A 14 -6.24 7.07 13.50
N LEU A 15 -6.61 6.54 14.67
CA LEU A 15 -5.86 6.71 15.91
C LEU A 15 -4.88 5.56 16.15
N VAL A 16 -5.05 4.44 15.45
CA VAL A 16 -4.15 3.27 15.50
C VAL A 16 -3.22 3.32 14.30
N LEU A 17 -1.91 3.38 14.57
CA LEU A 17 -0.84 3.46 13.58
C LEU A 17 -0.24 2.08 13.32
N PRO A 18 0.45 1.87 12.17
CA PRO A 18 1.07 0.59 11.87
C PRO A 18 2.03 0.07 12.96
N LYS A 19 2.76 0.98 13.63
CA LYS A 19 3.67 0.61 14.73
C LYS A 19 2.95 0.03 15.96
N ASP A 20 1.67 0.34 16.12
CA ASP A 20 0.88 -0.10 17.28
C ASP A 20 0.48 -1.58 17.15
N LEU A 21 0.71 -2.20 15.99
CA LEU A 21 0.52 -3.63 15.75
C LEU A 21 1.66 -4.50 16.36
N GLY A 22 2.73 -3.89 16.86
CA GLY A 22 3.88 -4.59 17.42
C GLY A 22 4.77 -5.25 16.36
N VAL A 23 5.52 -6.28 16.76
CA VAL A 23 6.40 -7.03 15.85
C VAL A 23 5.58 -8.07 15.10
N THR A 24 5.48 -7.93 13.78
CA THR A 24 4.83 -8.90 12.90
C THR A 24 5.88 -9.70 12.12
N ASN A 25 5.64 -11.00 11.94
CA ASN A 25 6.47 -11.90 11.15
C ASN A 25 5.72 -12.49 9.93
N GLN A 26 4.50 -12.02 9.69
CA GLN A 26 3.55 -12.53 8.71
C GLN A 26 3.36 -11.49 7.60
N ASN A 27 4.39 -11.29 6.77
CA ASN A 27 4.40 -10.31 5.69
C ASN A 27 4.47 -11.05 4.35
N TRP A 28 3.35 -11.15 3.65
CA TRP A 28 3.27 -11.85 2.36
C TRP A 28 2.79 -10.94 1.25
N LEU A 29 3.19 -11.27 0.02
CA LEU A 29 2.62 -10.72 -1.20
C LEU A 29 1.61 -11.72 -1.76
N GLY A 30 0.44 -11.21 -2.19
CA GLY A 30 -0.57 -12.01 -2.87
C GLY A 30 -1.34 -13.03 -2.01
N ARG A 31 -1.28 -12.92 -0.67
CA ARG A 31 -2.12 -13.71 0.25
C ARG A 31 -2.28 -12.98 1.58
N SER A 32 -3.26 -13.41 2.39
CA SER A 32 -3.45 -12.93 3.77
C SER A 32 -2.86 -13.89 4.81
N GLN A 33 -3.00 -13.52 6.09
CA GLN A 33 -2.65 -14.36 7.24
C GLN A 33 -3.65 -15.49 7.54
N PHE A 34 -4.87 -15.40 7.04
CA PHE A 34 -5.91 -16.38 7.33
C PHE A 34 -5.89 -17.50 6.30
N ALA A 35 -5.79 -18.74 6.76
CA ALA A 35 -5.60 -19.90 5.88
C ALA A 35 -6.77 -20.19 4.93
N ALA A 36 -7.97 -19.68 5.24
CA ALA A 36 -9.17 -19.86 4.42
C ALA A 36 -9.29 -18.83 3.28
N ASP A 37 -8.50 -17.76 3.31
CA ASP A 37 -8.60 -16.71 2.30
C ASP A 37 -7.95 -17.15 0.97
N ALA A 38 -8.55 -16.73 -0.14
CA ALA A 38 -8.02 -17.02 -1.46
C ALA A 38 -6.70 -16.27 -1.72
N TYR A 39 -5.85 -16.87 -2.56
CA TYR A 39 -4.65 -16.22 -3.07
C TYR A 39 -5.01 -15.19 -4.15
N TYR A 40 -4.21 -14.14 -4.24
CA TYR A 40 -4.21 -13.26 -5.40
C TYR A 40 -3.72 -14.04 -6.63
N MET A 41 -4.52 -14.03 -7.70
CA MET A 41 -4.22 -14.73 -8.95
C MET A 41 -3.90 -13.71 -10.05
N GLY A 42 -2.73 -13.08 -9.96
CA GLY A 42 -2.24 -12.11 -10.94
C GLY A 42 -0.74 -11.90 -10.83
N LEU A 43 -0.22 -10.92 -11.57
CA LEU A 43 1.20 -10.55 -11.56
C LEU A 43 1.40 -9.21 -10.86
N ILE A 44 2.44 -9.13 -10.03
CA ILE A 44 2.92 -7.88 -9.42
C ILE A 44 4.26 -7.58 -10.07
N ASP A 45 4.34 -6.47 -10.82
CA ASP A 45 5.57 -6.07 -11.51
C ASP A 45 6.53 -5.34 -10.56
N GLU A 46 6.02 -4.37 -9.80
CA GLU A 46 6.83 -3.54 -8.90
C GLU A 46 6.15 -3.34 -7.52
N MET A 47 6.95 -3.39 -6.45
CA MET A 47 6.52 -3.09 -5.08
C MET A 47 7.58 -2.27 -4.37
N LYS A 48 7.17 -1.14 -3.79
CA LYS A 48 8.03 -0.21 -3.05
C LYS A 48 7.42 0.09 -1.68
N ILE A 49 8.26 0.07 -0.64
CA ILE A 49 7.89 0.45 0.73
C ILE A 49 8.75 1.63 1.14
N TYR A 50 8.12 2.66 1.69
CA TYR A 50 8.78 3.88 2.17
C TYR A 50 8.63 4.00 3.69
N ASN A 51 9.67 4.48 4.36
CA ASN A 51 9.67 4.74 5.81
C ASN A 51 9.09 6.12 6.17
N ARG A 52 8.43 6.78 5.22
CA ARG A 52 7.76 8.07 5.38
C ARG A 52 6.50 8.13 4.55
N ALA A 53 5.62 9.06 4.88
CA ALA A 53 4.52 9.43 4.00
C ALA A 53 5.06 10.18 2.77
N LEU A 54 4.60 9.77 1.58
CA LEU A 54 4.83 10.50 0.34
C LEU A 54 3.77 11.59 0.16
N GLY A 55 4.15 12.73 -0.42
CA GLY A 55 3.24 13.78 -0.83
C GLY A 55 2.51 13.45 -2.13
N ALA A 56 1.42 14.16 -2.43
CA ALA A 56 0.60 13.91 -3.63
C ALA A 56 1.39 14.02 -4.94
N GLY A 57 2.28 15.02 -5.07
CA GLY A 57 3.13 15.17 -6.27
C GLY A 57 4.13 14.03 -6.45
N GLU A 58 4.65 13.46 -5.36
CA GLU A 58 5.55 12.30 -5.42
C GLU A 58 4.80 11.04 -5.88
N ILE A 59 3.56 10.87 -5.41
CA ILE A 59 2.69 9.77 -5.87
C ILE A 59 2.35 9.91 -7.35
N ALA A 60 1.98 11.11 -7.82
CA ALA A 60 1.69 11.35 -9.22
C ALA A 60 2.89 11.01 -10.12
N TYR A 61 4.09 11.47 -9.74
CA TYR A 61 5.33 11.14 -10.43
C TYR A 61 5.59 9.63 -10.52
N LEU A 62 5.38 8.90 -9.41
CA LEU A 62 5.56 7.44 -9.37
C LEU A 62 4.49 6.69 -10.20
N ALA A 63 3.28 7.22 -10.29
CA ALA A 63 2.20 6.65 -11.09
C ALA A 63 2.40 6.81 -12.60
N GLY A 64 3.49 7.48 -13.01
CA GLY A 64 3.80 7.68 -14.43
C GLY A 64 3.21 8.96 -15.01
N ASP A 65 2.62 9.84 -14.17
CA ASP A 65 2.29 11.21 -14.56
C ASP A 65 3.61 12.02 -14.65
N ARG A 66 4.28 11.82 -15.78
CA ARG A 66 5.52 12.50 -16.16
C ARG A 66 5.13 13.57 -17.18
N PRO A 67 5.53 14.84 -16.98
CA PRO A 67 5.38 15.86 -18.01
C PRO A 67 6.19 15.51 -19.27
#